data_AF-A0A1I5MJF0-F1
#
_entry.id   AF-A0A1I5MJF0-F1
#
_cell.length_a   1.000
_cell.length_b   1.000
_cell.length_c   1.000
_cell.angle_alpha   90.00
_cell.angle_beta   90.00
_cell.angle_gamma   90.00
#
_symmetry.space_group_name_H-M   'P 1'
#
loop_
_entity.id
_entity.type
_entity.pdbx_description
1 polymer ?
#
loop_
_entity_poly.entity_id
_entity_poly.type
_entity_poly.pdbx_seq_one_letter_code
_entity_poly.pdbx_strand_id
1 'polypeptide(L)'
;MSTSTDTYRRQLVQALQAGGVPPGRIGEVVAEVESHVADTGEDPREAFGPAREYAAAVAGPPSPGSRVWLGVVLALSAACGWLIAEGVFGVVRNEPVLGLPEGWALVAGWLLWAPAVLAQLRSRPPVPDPLTGRPMTPGRGQVVLGMTVFLAALMAACWLLAALTTA
;
A
#
# COMPACT_ATOMS: atom_id res chain seq x y z
N MET A 1 -2.14 -19.97 25.93
CA MET A 1 -1.34 -19.74 24.71
C MET A 1 0.09 -19.43 25.13
N SER A 2 1.07 -20.16 24.60
CA SER A 2 2.49 -19.90 24.86
C SER A 2 2.99 -18.75 23.97
N THR A 3 4.08 -18.09 24.39
CA THR A 3 4.70 -16.98 23.65
C THR A 3 5.17 -17.39 22.25
N SER A 4 5.53 -18.67 22.03
CA SER A 4 5.93 -19.18 20.71
C SER A 4 4.73 -19.22 19.76
N THR A 5 3.58 -19.74 20.19
CA THR A 5 2.35 -19.81 19.40
C THR A 5 1.86 -18.42 18.99
N ASP A 6 1.85 -17.45 19.89
CA ASP A 6 1.41 -16.09 19.58
C ASP A 6 2.36 -15.38 18.60
N THR A 7 3.66 -15.64 18.72
CA THR A 7 4.67 -15.15 17.76
C THR A 7 4.50 -15.79 16.39
N TYR A 8 4.26 -17.10 16.35
CA TYR A 8 3.99 -17.83 15.10
C TYR A 8 2.75 -17.29 14.40
N ARG A 9 1.65 -17.15 15.14
CA ARG A 9 0.38 -16.60 14.65
C ARG A 9 0.56 -15.23 14.00
N ARG A 10 1.23 -14.30 14.68
CA ARG A 10 1.51 -12.96 14.12
C ARG A 10 2.30 -13.05 12.82
N GLN A 11 3.33 -13.89 12.77
CA GLN A 11 4.15 -14.08 11.58
C GLN A 11 3.35 -14.70 10.43
N LEU A 12 2.49 -15.67 10.73
CA LEU A 12 1.62 -16.33 9.76
C LEU A 12 0.61 -15.37 9.15
N VAL A 13 -0.11 -14.60 9.98
CA VAL A 13 -1.05 -13.58 9.51
C VAL A 13 -0.35 -12.56 8.61
N GLN A 14 0.82 -12.08 9.03
CA GLN A 14 1.60 -11.11 8.23
C GLN A 14 2.04 -11.70 6.89
N ALA A 15 2.49 -12.95 6.86
CA ALA A 15 2.93 -13.63 5.65
C ALA A 15 1.77 -13.91 4.69
N LEU A 16 0.62 -14.36 5.19
CA LEU A 16 -0.59 -14.61 4.39
C LEU A 16 -1.13 -13.31 3.76
N GLN A 17 -1.14 -12.20 4.52
CA GLN A 17 -1.51 -10.89 3.98
C GLN A 17 -0.55 -10.43 2.88
N ALA A 18 0.75 -10.62 3.07
CA ALA A 18 1.76 -10.29 2.06
C ALA A 18 1.60 -11.15 0.79
N GLY A 19 1.17 -12.40 0.94
CA GLY A 19 0.82 -13.31 -0.16
C GLY A 19 -0.51 -12.99 -0.85
N GLY A 20 -1.28 -12.01 -0.36
CA GLY A 20 -2.56 -11.61 -0.96
C GLY A 20 -3.71 -12.59 -0.68
N VAL A 21 -3.60 -13.41 0.36
CA VAL A 21 -4.65 -14.36 0.75
C VAL A 21 -5.88 -13.59 1.26
N PRO A 22 -7.11 -13.93 0.82
CA PRO A 22 -8.32 -13.25 1.28
C PRO A 22 -8.52 -13.35 2.80
N PRO A 23 -9.05 -12.31 3.48
CA PRO A 23 -9.17 -12.28 4.94
C PRO A 23 -9.91 -13.48 5.56
N GLY A 24 -11.00 -13.95 4.94
CA GLY A 24 -11.73 -15.13 5.41
C GLY A 24 -10.85 -16.39 5.41
N ARG A 25 -10.07 -16.58 4.35
CA ARG A 25 -9.13 -17.70 4.23
C ARG A 25 -7.96 -17.58 5.22
N ILE A 26 -7.50 -16.37 5.53
CA ILE A 26 -6.50 -16.17 6.60
C ILE A 26 -7.05 -16.64 7.95
N GLY A 27 -8.30 -16.29 8.27
CA GLY A 27 -8.97 -16.72 9.49
C GLY A 27 -9.07 -18.25 9.60
N GLU A 28 -9.47 -18.91 8.52
CA GLU A 28 -9.54 -20.39 8.46
C GLU A 28 -8.18 -21.04 8.75
N VAL A 29 -7.11 -20.56 8.09
CA VAL A 29 -5.76 -21.13 8.23
C VAL A 29 -5.19 -20.89 9.63
N VAL A 30 -5.45 -19.72 10.21
CA VAL A 30 -5.02 -19.44 11.59
C VAL A 30 -5.78 -20.31 12.58
N ALA A 31 -7.09 -20.47 12.41
CA ALA A 31 -7.93 -21.31 13.27
C ALA A 31 -7.49 -22.79 13.21
N GLU A 32 -7.10 -23.28 12.03
CA GLU A 32 -6.56 -24.63 11.85
C GLU A 32 -5.27 -24.83 12.66
N VAL A 33 -4.32 -23.90 12.60
CA VAL A 33 -3.08 -23.96 13.37
C VAL A 33 -3.35 -23.86 14.87
N GLU A 34 -4.25 -22.97 15.28
CA GLU A 34 -4.61 -22.80 16.69
C GLU A 34 -5.30 -24.05 17.26
N SER A 35 -6.22 -24.68 16.51
CA SER A 35 -6.85 -25.95 16.89
C SER A 35 -5.80 -27.04 17.02
N HIS A 36 -4.91 -27.18 16.05
CA HIS A 36 -3.88 -28.22 16.07
C HIS A 36 -2.95 -28.09 17.28
N VAL A 37 -2.49 -26.89 17.59
CA VAL A 37 -1.65 -26.63 18.77
C VAL A 37 -2.43 -26.86 20.07
N ALA A 38 -3.71 -26.55 20.10
CA ALA A 38 -4.56 -26.81 21.26
C ALA A 38 -4.78 -28.32 21.48
N ASP A 39 -4.95 -29.10 20.41
CA ASP A 39 -5.22 -30.53 20.45
C ASP A 39 -3.97 -31.37 20.73
N THR A 40 -2.82 -30.97 20.17
CA THR A 40 -1.56 -31.73 20.27
C THR A 40 -0.61 -31.22 21.34
N GLY A 41 -0.66 -29.92 21.66
CA GLY A 41 0.34 -29.25 22.50
C GLY A 41 1.71 -29.05 21.84
N GLU A 42 1.87 -29.40 20.55
CA GLU A 42 3.14 -29.30 19.82
C GLU A 42 3.47 -27.85 19.43
N ASP A 43 4.76 -27.53 19.25
CA ASP A 43 5.15 -26.20 18.77
C ASP A 43 4.72 -26.04 17.31
N PRO A 44 4.02 -24.96 16.94
CA PRO A 44 3.55 -24.78 15.57
C PRO A 44 4.67 -24.71 14.52
N ARG A 45 5.90 -24.35 14.90
CA ARG A 45 7.05 -24.40 13.98
C ARG A 45 7.51 -25.82 13.69
N GLU A 46 7.32 -26.75 14.61
CA GLU A 46 7.66 -28.15 14.42
C GLU A 46 6.59 -28.84 13.57
N ALA A 47 5.31 -28.59 13.86
CA ALA A 47 4.18 -29.19 13.14
C ALA A 47 4.00 -28.63 11.72
N PHE A 48 4.06 -27.30 11.55
CA PHE A 48 3.74 -26.63 10.27
C PHE A 48 4.97 -26.02 9.57
N GLY A 49 6.16 -26.12 10.17
CA GLY A 49 7.35 -25.44 9.67
C GLY A 49 7.29 -23.91 9.86
N PRO A 50 8.23 -23.17 9.27
CA PRO A 50 8.27 -21.71 9.39
C PRO A 50 7.01 -21.04 8.81
N ALA A 51 6.42 -20.11 9.56
CA ALA A 51 5.17 -19.44 9.19
C ALA A 51 5.17 -18.81 7.78
N ARG A 52 6.33 -18.30 7.32
CA ARG A 52 6.47 -17.71 5.99
C ARG A 52 6.39 -18.75 4.87
N GLU A 53 6.98 -19.93 5.09
CA GLU A 53 6.98 -21.03 4.13
C GLU A 53 5.60 -21.67 4.04
N TYR A 54 4.96 -21.89 5.20
CA TYR A 54 3.58 -22.36 5.25
C TYR A 54 2.63 -21.38 4.55
N ALA A 55 2.74 -20.08 4.82
CA ALA A 55 1.94 -19.06 4.14
C ALA A 55 2.18 -19.02 2.62
N ALA A 56 3.41 -19.23 2.15
CA ALA A 56 3.72 -19.27 0.73
C ALA A 56 3.07 -20.48 0.04
N ALA A 57 3.05 -21.63 0.71
CA ALA A 57 2.34 -22.81 0.22
C ALA A 57 0.82 -22.56 0.11
N VAL A 58 0.23 -21.87 1.09
CA VAL A 58 -1.19 -21.51 1.10
C VAL A 58 -1.55 -20.47 0.04
N ALA A 59 -0.71 -19.44 -0.15
CA ALA A 59 -0.97 -18.36 -1.11
C ALA A 59 -0.88 -18.81 -2.57
N GLY A 60 -0.15 -19.90 -2.84
CA GLY A 60 0.12 -20.37 -4.19
C GLY A 60 1.00 -19.40 -5.00
N PRO A 61 1.34 -19.75 -6.24
CA PRO A 61 2.10 -18.87 -7.11
C PRO A 61 1.29 -17.59 -7.42
N PRO A 62 1.92 -16.40 -7.41
CA PRO A 62 1.22 -15.16 -7.72
C PRO A 62 0.64 -15.25 -9.13
N SER A 63 -0.64 -14.90 -9.27
CA SER A 63 -1.32 -14.94 -10.56
C SER A 63 -0.63 -13.99 -11.55
N PRO A 64 -0.58 -14.34 -12.86
CA PRO A 64 0.00 -13.47 -13.88
C PRO A 64 -0.65 -12.08 -13.91
N GLY A 65 -1.94 -11.98 -13.58
CA GLY A 65 -2.64 -10.70 -13.46
C GLY A 65 -2.10 -9.77 -12.35
N SER A 66 -1.61 -10.33 -11.24
CA SER A 66 -1.00 -9.54 -10.14
C SER A 66 0.30 -8.87 -10.58
N ARG A 67 1.11 -9.57 -11.38
CA ARG A 67 2.37 -9.02 -11.91
C ARG A 67 2.14 -7.92 -12.95
N VAL A 68 1.17 -8.13 -13.85
CA VAL A 68 0.78 -7.11 -14.83
C VAL A 68 0.25 -5.86 -14.12
N TRP A 69 -0.61 -6.02 -13.13
CA TRP A 69 -1.14 -4.90 -12.35
C TRP A 69 -0.04 -4.13 -11.60
N LEU A 70 0.92 -4.84 -10.99
CA LEU A 70 2.07 -4.20 -10.37
C LEU A 70 2.89 -3.38 -11.39
N GLY A 71 3.12 -3.94 -12.58
CA GLY A 71 3.76 -3.23 -13.68
C GLY A 71 3.00 -1.95 -14.08
N VAL A 72 1.67 -2.01 -14.18
CA VAL A 72 0.82 -0.85 -14.47
C VAL A 72 0.93 0.22 -13.38
N VAL A 73 0.87 -0.17 -12.11
CA VAL A 73 1.01 0.77 -10.98
C VAL A 73 2.38 1.45 -11.01
N LEU A 74 3.46 0.70 -11.24
CA LEU A 74 4.81 1.24 -11.34
C LEU A 74 4.97 2.18 -12.54
N ALA A 75 4.43 1.81 -13.70
CA ALA A 75 4.45 2.64 -14.90
C ALA A 75 3.69 3.96 -14.70
N LEU A 76 2.49 3.90 -14.10
CA LEU A 76 1.71 5.10 -13.75
C LEU A 76 2.44 5.98 -12.74
N SER A 77 3.09 5.37 -11.75
CA SER A 77 3.87 6.09 -10.73
C SER A 77 5.08 6.80 -11.35
N ALA A 78 5.80 6.13 -12.25
CA ALA A 78 6.92 6.70 -12.99
C ALA A 78 6.47 7.82 -13.94
N ALA A 79 5.38 7.62 -14.67
CA ALA A 79 4.80 8.64 -15.55
C ALA A 79 4.35 9.87 -14.75
N CYS A 80 3.76 9.67 -13.58
CA CYS A 80 3.39 10.76 -12.68
C CYS A 80 4.62 11.50 -12.15
N GLY A 81 5.66 10.78 -11.74
CA GLY A 81 6.93 11.38 -11.30
C GLY A 81 7.59 12.20 -12.42
N TRP A 82 7.57 11.69 -13.64
CA TRP A 82 8.07 12.39 -14.83
C TRP A 82 7.31 13.69 -15.11
N LEU A 83 5.97 13.65 -15.06
CA LEU A 83 5.12 14.83 -15.26
C LEU A 83 5.30 15.88 -14.18
N ILE A 84 5.49 15.48 -12.92
CA ILE A 84 5.77 16.40 -11.82
C ILE A 84 7.15 17.04 -12.00
N ALA A 85 8.17 16.24 -12.33
CA ALA A 85 9.51 16.75 -12.59
C ALA A 85 9.49 17.80 -13.71
N GLU A 86 8.79 17.51 -14.81
CA GLU A 86 8.77 18.42 -15.94
C GLU A 86 7.86 19.64 -15.73
N GLY A 87 6.80 19.50 -14.92
CA GLY A 87 6.00 20.64 -14.46
C GLY A 87 6.81 21.61 -13.58
N VAL A 88 7.70 21.10 -12.73
CA VAL A 88 8.59 21.93 -11.89
C VAL A 88 9.61 22.67 -12.75
N PHE A 89 10.23 22.00 -13.73
CA PHE A 89 11.18 22.66 -14.64
C PHE A 89 10.53 23.72 -15.51
N GLY A 90 9.29 23.52 -15.96
CA GLY A 90 8.52 24.51 -16.72
C GLY A 90 8.25 25.80 -15.94
N VAL A 91 7.88 25.67 -14.66
CA VAL A 91 7.65 26.83 -13.76
C VAL A 91 8.95 27.58 -13.46
N VAL A 92 10.07 26.87 -13.27
CA VAL A 92 11.37 27.53 -13.02
C VAL A 92 11.91 28.23 -14.27
N ARG A 93 11.59 27.73 -15.47
CA ARG A 93 12.07 28.30 -16.74
C ARG A 93 11.14 29.35 -17.37
N ASN A 94 9.94 29.59 -16.81
CA ASN A 94 8.90 30.42 -17.44
C ASN A 94 8.60 29.98 -18.89
N GLU A 95 8.68 28.68 -19.17
CA GLU A 95 8.43 28.14 -20.51
C GLU A 95 7.08 27.43 -20.56
N PRO A 96 6.26 27.68 -21.59
CA PRO A 96 4.98 27.01 -21.75
C PRO A 96 5.19 25.51 -22.00
N VAL A 97 4.77 24.67 -21.05
CA VAL A 97 4.81 23.21 -21.20
C VAL A 97 3.57 22.78 -21.98
N LEU A 98 3.75 22.17 -23.15
CA LEU A 98 2.67 21.64 -24.00
C LEU A 98 1.62 22.68 -24.46
N GLY A 99 1.99 23.96 -24.52
CA GLY A 99 1.09 25.05 -24.93
C GLY A 99 0.07 25.48 -23.87
N LEU A 100 0.20 24.98 -22.64
CA LEU A 100 -0.64 25.36 -21.51
C LEU A 100 0.06 26.43 -20.64
N PRO A 101 -0.71 27.37 -20.04
CA PRO A 101 -0.18 28.32 -19.07
C PRO A 101 0.51 27.65 -17.88
N GLU A 102 1.46 28.39 -17.32
CA GLU A 102 2.29 28.02 -16.16
C GLU A 102 1.43 27.48 -15.01
N GLY A 103 1.79 26.33 -14.45
CA GLY A 103 1.09 25.70 -13.31
C GLY A 103 -0.03 24.71 -13.67
N TRP A 104 -0.57 24.71 -14.90
CA TRP A 104 -1.58 23.70 -15.30
C TRP A 104 -1.03 22.28 -15.43
N ALA A 105 0.26 22.12 -15.72
CA ALA A 105 0.92 20.81 -15.67
C ALA A 105 0.92 20.19 -14.26
N LEU A 106 1.06 21.02 -13.21
CA LEU A 106 1.03 20.56 -11.81
C LEU A 106 -0.39 20.14 -11.40
N VAL A 107 -1.40 20.91 -11.82
CA VAL A 107 -2.81 20.58 -11.54
C VAL A 107 -3.23 19.33 -12.29
N ALA A 108 -2.83 19.16 -13.55
CA ALA A 108 -3.08 17.95 -14.32
C ALA A 108 -2.40 16.72 -13.68
N GLY A 109 -1.15 16.86 -13.23
CA GLY A 109 -0.43 15.80 -12.51
C GLY A 109 -1.12 15.40 -11.21
N TRP A 110 -1.61 16.37 -10.43
CA TRP A 110 -2.37 16.12 -9.21
C TRP A 110 -3.72 15.45 -9.49
N LEU A 111 -4.46 15.94 -10.48
CA LEU A 111 -5.77 15.41 -10.86
C LEU A 111 -5.69 13.97 -11.40
N LEU A 112 -4.56 13.59 -12.01
CA LEU A 112 -4.30 12.23 -12.47
C LEU A 112 -3.96 11.28 -11.31
N TRP A 113 -3.21 11.77 -10.33
CA TRP A 113 -2.72 10.95 -9.20
C TRP A 113 -3.79 10.71 -8.13
N ALA A 114 -4.56 11.75 -7.78
CA ALA A 114 -5.55 11.70 -6.70
C ALA A 114 -6.60 10.57 -6.84
N PRO A 115 -7.26 10.36 -7.99
CA PRO A 115 -8.26 9.29 -8.13
C PRO A 115 -7.63 7.89 -8.16
N ALA A 116 -6.42 7.73 -8.72
CA ALA A 116 -5.71 6.45 -8.72
C ALA A 116 -5.35 6.02 -7.30
N VAL A 117 -4.90 6.97 -6.47
CA VAL A 117 -4.64 6.74 -5.04
C VAL A 117 -5.94 6.46 -4.30
N LEU A 118 -7.01 7.22 -4.55
CA LEU A 118 -8.31 7.01 -3.93
C LEU A 118 -8.91 5.63 -4.27
N ALA A 119 -8.76 5.19 -5.51
CA ALA A 119 -9.15 3.85 -5.96
C ALA A 119 -8.32 2.78 -5.25
N GLN A 120 -7.01 2.97 -5.16
CA GLN A 120 -6.10 2.06 -4.46
C GLN A 120 -6.39 1.95 -2.95
N LEU A 121 -6.84 3.05 -2.31
CA LEU A 121 -7.34 3.04 -0.94
C LEU A 121 -8.65 2.26 -0.78
N ARG A 122 -9.56 2.34 -1.75
CA ARG A 122 -10.86 1.66 -1.69
C ARG A 122 -10.76 0.16 -1.94
N SER A 123 -9.76 -0.31 -2.68
CA SER A 123 -9.64 -1.71 -3.10
C SER A 123 -9.12 -2.67 -2.02
N ARG A 124 -8.74 -2.23 -0.82
CA ARG A 124 -8.18 -3.12 0.22
C ARG A 124 -8.93 -2.97 1.54
N PRO A 125 -10.07 -3.67 1.70
CA PRO A 125 -10.84 -3.59 2.94
C PRO A 125 -9.97 -4.00 4.14
N PRO A 126 -10.08 -3.27 5.26
CA PRO A 126 -9.30 -3.57 6.46
C PRO A 126 -9.62 -4.97 6.96
N VAL A 127 -8.57 -5.74 7.29
CA VAL A 127 -8.71 -7.09 7.86
C VAL A 127 -9.32 -6.94 9.26
N PRO A 128 -10.56 -7.42 9.49
CA PRO A 128 -11.17 -7.37 10.82
C PRO A 128 -10.51 -8.41 11.70
N ASP A 129 -10.13 -8.03 12.91
CA ASP A 129 -9.66 -8.98 13.92
C ASP A 129 -10.81 -9.95 14.31
N PRO A 130 -10.64 -11.27 14.15
CA PRO A 130 -11.69 -12.25 14.44
C PRO A 130 -12.10 -12.33 15.91
N LEU A 131 -11.25 -11.88 16.85
CA LEU A 131 -11.54 -11.97 18.29
C LEU A 131 -12.14 -10.69 18.88
N THR A 132 -11.90 -9.53 18.27
CA THR A 132 -12.28 -8.22 18.85
C THR A 132 -13.12 -7.35 17.93
N GLY A 133 -13.26 -7.69 16.65
CA GLY A 133 -13.93 -6.86 15.65
C GLY A 133 -13.25 -5.52 15.37
N ARG A 134 -12.09 -5.25 16.00
CA ARG A 134 -11.33 -4.01 15.83
C ARG A 134 -10.32 -4.18 14.69
N PRO A 135 -9.98 -3.12 13.95
CA PRO A 135 -8.92 -3.19 12.95
C PRO A 135 -7.56 -3.41 13.65
N MET A 136 -6.89 -4.53 13.34
CA MET A 136 -5.58 -4.92 13.91
C MET A 136 -4.42 -4.01 13.48
N THR A 137 -4.61 -3.14 12.49
CA THR A 137 -3.60 -2.18 12.03
C THR A 137 -4.01 -0.75 12.33
N PRO A 138 -3.12 0.10 12.89
CA PRO A 138 -3.35 1.54 12.94
C PRO A 138 -3.62 2.04 11.52
N GLY A 139 -4.62 2.92 11.39
CA GLY A 139 -5.20 3.33 10.11
C GLY A 139 -4.15 3.85 9.14
N ARG A 140 -3.73 2.98 8.21
CA ARG A 140 -2.75 3.25 7.14
C ARG A 140 -3.15 4.40 6.20
N GLY A 141 -4.38 4.90 6.34
CA GLY A 141 -4.83 6.17 5.76
C GLY A 141 -4.01 7.37 6.23
N GLN A 142 -3.34 7.33 7.40
CA GLN A 142 -2.48 8.41 7.87
C GLN A 142 -1.22 8.60 7.04
N VAL A 143 -0.61 7.53 6.52
CA VAL A 143 0.59 7.62 5.65
C VAL A 143 0.20 8.24 4.31
N VAL A 144 -0.96 7.84 3.77
CA VAL A 144 -1.43 8.39 2.50
C VAL A 144 -1.92 9.82 2.66
N LEU A 145 -2.66 10.14 3.75
CA LEU A 145 -3.04 11.51 4.08
C LEU A 145 -1.79 12.38 4.26
N GLY A 146 -0.77 11.88 4.94
CA GLY A 146 0.52 12.56 5.10
C GLY A 146 1.19 12.83 3.76
N MET A 147 1.23 11.84 2.85
CA MET A 147 1.84 12.00 1.53
C MET A 147 1.04 12.95 0.62
N THR A 148 -0.29 12.91 0.68
CA THR A 148 -1.17 13.84 -0.05
C THR A 148 -1.04 15.27 0.46
N VAL A 149 -1.00 15.46 1.78
CA VAL A 149 -0.79 16.78 2.41
C VAL A 149 0.61 17.31 2.08
N PHE A 150 1.62 16.45 2.09
CA PHE A 150 2.99 16.82 1.73
C PHE A 150 3.09 17.29 0.27
N LEU A 151 2.50 16.56 -0.68
CA LEU A 151 2.47 16.95 -2.09
C LEU A 151 1.67 18.25 -2.31
N ALA A 152 0.54 18.42 -1.62
CA ALA A 152 -0.23 19.66 -1.66
C ALA A 152 0.56 20.86 -1.10
N ALA A 153 1.29 20.67 -0.01
CA ALA A 153 2.15 21.68 0.57
C ALA A 153 3.34 22.03 -0.35
N LEU A 154 3.95 21.03 -0.98
CA LEU A 154 5.04 21.22 -1.95
C LEU A 154 4.56 22.04 -3.16
N MET A 155 3.36 21.73 -3.64
CA MET A 155 2.71 22.47 -4.73
C MET A 155 2.43 23.92 -4.32
N ALA A 156 1.87 24.16 -3.14
CA ALA A 156 1.62 25.51 -2.62
C ALA A 156 2.92 26.31 -2.46
N ALA A 157 3.99 25.67 -1.97
CA ALA A 157 5.30 26.30 -1.81
C ALA A 157 5.94 26.67 -3.16
N CYS A 158 5.86 25.79 -4.17
CA CYS A 158 6.33 26.10 -5.52
C CYS A 158 5.55 27.26 -6.14
N TRP A 159 4.24 27.31 -5.93
CA TRP A 159 3.39 28.39 -6.44
C TRP A 159 3.72 29.73 -5.78
N LEU A 160 3.97 29.73 -4.47
CA LEU A 160 4.37 30.92 -3.72
C LEU A 160 5.75 31.44 -4.17
N LEU A 161 6.69 30.53 -4.42
CA LEU A 161 8.02 30.86 -4.95
C LEU A 161 7.93 31.47 -6.34
N ALA A 162 7.14 30.90 -7.25
CA ALA A 162 6.92 31.45 -8.58
C ALA A 162 6.33 32.87 -8.50
N ALA A 163 5.29 33.07 -7.69
CA ALA A 163 4.64 34.37 -7.50
C ALA A 163 5.61 35.44 -6.95
N LEU A 164 6.53 35.05 -6.07
CA LEU A 164 7.57 35.94 -5.52
C LEU A 164 8.66 36.29 -6.53
N THR A 165 8.93 35.43 -7.51
CA THR A 165 9.92 35.72 -8.57
C THR A 165 9.38 36.54 -9.73
N THR A 166 8.06 36.61 -9.89
CA THR A 166 7.36 37.41 -10.92
C THR A 166 6.92 38.80 -10.45
N ALA A 167 7.10 39.12 -9.16
CA ALA A 167 6.78 40.42 -8.55
C ALA A 167 8.04 41.29 -8.42
#